data_AF-A0A7L1B5S4-F1
#
_entry.id   AF-A0A7L1B5S4-F1
#
_cell.length_a   1.000
_cell.length_b   1.000
_cell.length_c   1.000
_cell.angle_alpha   90.00
_cell.angle_beta   90.00
_cell.angle_gamma   90.00
#
_symmetry.space_group_name_H-M   'P 1'
#
loop_
_entity.id
_entity.type
_entity.pdbx_description
1 polymer ?
#
loop_
_entity_poly.entity_id
_entity_poly.type
_entity_poly.pdbx_seq_one_letter_code
_entity_poly.pdbx_strand_id
1 'polypeptide(L)'
;RAGEHSLDEPSGHEQFAAAVELVVHPDFGKAGNSLGNFSGNSGNSGRSHDLMLLRVEPPFTCGPRVRPLPLPRDPPEPGSACTVMGWGSTSSPEGTDWEGLGGT
;
A
#
# COMPACT_ATOMS: atom_id res chain seq x y z
N ARG A 1 -4.28 9.66 10.22
CA ARG A 1 -4.40 9.33 11.66
C ARG A 1 -3.29 8.36 12.01
N ALA A 2 -2.85 8.30 13.26
CA ALA A 2 -1.86 7.34 13.75
C ALA A 2 -2.31 6.77 15.10
N GLY A 3 -1.89 5.55 15.44
CA GLY A 3 -2.25 4.88 16.71
C GLY A 3 -3.67 4.31 16.77
N GLU A 4 -4.32 4.17 15.61
CA GLU A 4 -5.70 3.66 15.47
C GLU A 4 -5.71 2.13 15.36
N HIS A 5 -6.72 1.49 15.97
CA HIS A 5 -6.91 0.03 15.92
C HIS A 5 -8.28 -0.37 15.34
N SER A 6 -9.35 0.33 15.76
CA SER A 6 -10.71 0.17 15.22
C SER A 6 -11.09 1.43 14.45
N LEU A 7 -11.73 1.26 13.29
CA LEU A 7 -12.23 2.39 12.49
C LEU A 7 -13.58 2.90 13.00
N ASP A 8 -14.31 2.08 13.74
CA ASP A 8 -15.65 2.40 14.26
C ASP A 8 -15.59 2.94 15.69
N GLU A 9 -14.70 2.39 16.51
CA GLU A 9 -14.62 2.67 17.95
C GLU A 9 -13.27 3.33 18.33
N PRO A 10 -13.27 4.59 18.82
CA PRO A 10 -12.05 5.26 19.26
C PRO A 10 -11.47 4.60 20.52
N SER A 11 -10.16 4.38 20.55
CA SER A 11 -9.45 3.89 21.74
C SER A 11 -8.98 5.01 22.69
N GLY A 12 -9.01 6.26 22.24
CA GLY A 12 -8.52 7.43 22.99
C GLY A 12 -7.02 7.66 22.84
N HIS A 13 -6.38 7.01 21.86
CA HIS A 13 -4.94 7.05 21.63
C HIS A 13 -4.57 7.47 20.21
N GLU A 14 -5.59 7.77 19.42
CA GLU A 14 -5.48 8.23 18.05
C GLU A 14 -4.89 9.63 18.02
N GLN A 15 -3.91 9.83 17.14
CA GLN A 15 -3.36 11.14 16.83
C GLN A 15 -3.82 11.58 15.44
N PHE A 16 -4.23 12.85 15.35
CA PHE A 16 -4.78 13.45 14.15
C PHE A 16 -3.78 14.47 13.59
N ALA A 17 -3.50 14.36 12.30
CA ALA A 17 -2.68 15.31 11.55
C ALA A 17 -3.22 15.40 10.13
N ALA A 18 -3.13 16.58 9.53
CA ALA A 18 -3.46 16.81 8.13
C ALA A 18 -2.21 16.64 7.28
N ALA A 19 -2.36 16.08 6.08
CA ALA A 19 -1.30 16.15 5.07
C ALA A 19 -1.25 17.58 4.51
N VAL A 20 -0.14 18.26 4.73
CA VAL A 20 0.08 19.64 4.27
C VAL A 20 0.91 19.71 2.99
N GLU A 21 1.59 18.62 2.64
CA GLU A 21 2.38 18.50 1.42
C GLU A 21 2.38 17.04 0.95
N LEU A 22 2.26 16.84 -0.37
CA LEU A 22 2.40 15.55 -1.02
C LEU A 22 3.66 15.56 -1.89
N VAL A 23 4.58 14.64 -1.64
CA VAL A 23 5.82 14.50 -2.41
C VAL A 23 5.78 13.14 -3.12
N VAL A 24 5.33 13.15 -4.37
CA VAL A 24 5.22 11.94 -5.21
C VAL A 24 6.58 11.61 -5.82
N HIS A 25 6.93 10.33 -5.93
CA HIS A 25 8.17 9.93 -6.58
C HIS A 25 8.21 10.47 -8.03
N PRO A 26 9.32 11.10 -8.47
CA PRO A 26 9.37 11.79 -9.75
C PRO A 26 9.10 10.86 -10.93
N ASP A 27 9.42 9.56 -10.82
CA ASP A 27 9.25 8.58 -11.90
C ASP A 27 7.99 7.74 -11.81
N PHE A 28 7.09 8.05 -10.86
CA PHE A 28 5.77 7.45 -10.84
C PHE A 28 5.05 7.70 -12.18
N GLY A 29 4.59 6.63 -12.83
CA GLY A 29 3.88 6.70 -14.11
C GLY A 29 4.74 6.99 -15.36
N LYS A 30 6.08 7.08 -15.23
CA LYS A 30 6.98 7.32 -16.38
C LYS A 30 7.41 6.05 -17.13
N ALA A 31 7.18 4.86 -16.56
CA ALA A 31 7.43 3.60 -17.26
C ALA A 31 6.47 3.48 -18.46
N GLY A 32 7.05 3.35 -19.67
CA GLY A 32 6.36 3.47 -20.95
C GLY A 32 5.04 2.68 -21.07
N ASN A 33 3.99 3.44 -21.42
CA ASN A 33 2.75 3.05 -22.09
C ASN A 33 2.15 1.66 -21.84
N SER A 34 1.28 1.55 -20.85
CA SER A 34 -0.15 1.21 -21.07
C SER A 34 -0.89 1.08 -19.75
N LEU A 35 -1.82 2.00 -19.50
CA LEU A 35 -3.12 1.59 -18.96
C LEU A 35 -3.70 0.57 -19.96
N GLY A 36 -3.35 -0.71 -19.80
CA GLY A 36 -3.89 -1.79 -20.66
C GLY A 36 -2.88 -2.68 -21.38
N ASN A 37 -1.92 -3.29 -20.67
CA ASN A 37 -1.38 -4.57 -21.13
C ASN A 37 -1.15 -5.51 -19.94
N PHE A 38 -2.15 -6.35 -19.65
CA PHE A 38 -2.12 -7.42 -18.64
C PHE A 38 -1.29 -8.63 -19.10
N SER A 39 -0.26 -8.42 -19.92
CA SER A 39 0.64 -9.52 -20.29
C SER A 39 1.32 -10.01 -19.01
N GLY A 40 1.01 -11.24 -18.60
CA GLY A 40 1.57 -11.92 -17.43
C GLY A 40 3.08 -12.18 -17.49
N ASN A 41 3.81 -11.52 -18.39
CA ASN A 41 5.26 -11.52 -18.42
C ASN A 41 5.79 -10.27 -17.69
N SER A 42 5.88 -10.42 -16.36
CA SER A 42 6.14 -9.40 -15.34
C SER A 42 7.58 -8.84 -15.36
N GLY A 43 7.98 -8.18 -16.46
CA GLY A 43 9.27 -7.46 -16.53
C GLY A 43 9.17 -5.97 -16.20
N ASN A 44 8.00 -5.37 -16.39
CA ASN A 44 7.76 -3.94 -16.15
C ASN A 44 6.28 -3.74 -15.81
N SER A 45 5.91 -4.04 -14.58
CA SER A 45 4.57 -3.67 -14.12
C SER A 45 4.53 -2.15 -14.00
N GLY A 46 3.48 -1.50 -14.51
CA GLY A 46 3.26 -0.05 -14.37
C GLY A 46 3.12 0.46 -12.93
N ARG A 47 3.48 -0.37 -11.94
CA ARG A 47 3.55 -0.10 -10.50
C ARG A 47 4.98 0.21 -10.04
N SER A 48 5.92 0.31 -10.98
CA SER A 48 7.25 0.82 -10.68
C SER A 48 7.15 2.24 -10.13
N HIS A 49 7.90 2.53 -9.06
CA HIS A 49 7.90 3.84 -8.39
C HIS A 49 6.54 4.27 -7.81
N ASP A 50 5.64 3.32 -7.51
CA ASP A 50 4.38 3.59 -6.80
C ASP A 50 4.64 3.87 -5.31
N LEU A 51 5.19 5.07 -5.04
CA LEU A 51 5.48 5.57 -3.69
C LEU A 51 5.31 7.10 -3.62
N MET A 52 4.87 7.57 -2.45
CA MET A 52 4.76 8.99 -2.13
C MET A 52 5.06 9.23 -0.64
N LEU A 53 5.56 10.42 -0.32
CA LEU A 53 5.72 10.90 1.05
C LEU A 53 4.65 11.96 1.36
N LEU A 54 4.14 11.94 2.59
CA LEU A 54 3.21 12.93 3.11
C LEU A 54 3.90 13.70 4.24
N ARG A 55 3.98 15.02 4.11
CA ARG A 55 4.33 15.88 5.24
C ARG A 55 3.05 16.15 6.03
N VAL A 56 3.08 15.93 7.33
CA VAL A 56 1.91 16.06 8.20
C VAL A 56 2.09 17.12 9.27
N GLU A 57 1.01 17.84 9.58
CA GLU A 57 0.97 18.81 10.69
C GLU A 57 -0.31 18.64 11.54
N PRO A 58 -0.20 18.71 12.89
CA PRO A 58 1.05 18.76 13.65
C PRO A 58 1.85 17.44 13.53
N PRO A 59 3.16 17.44 13.80
CA PRO A 59 3.95 16.22 13.86
C PRO A 59 3.38 15.22 14.87
N PHE A 60 3.44 13.94 14.55
CA PHE A 60 3.04 12.90 15.51
C PHE A 60 4.00 12.82 16.70
N THR A 61 3.43 12.65 17.89
CA THR A 61 4.19 12.38 19.11
C THR A 61 4.48 10.89 19.21
N CYS A 62 5.76 10.52 19.23
CA CYS A 62 6.16 9.12 19.37
C CYS A 62 5.86 8.59 20.78
N GLY A 63 5.38 7.34 20.86
CA GLY A 63 5.02 6.68 22.11
C GLY A 63 4.71 5.19 21.90
N PRO A 64 4.13 4.48 22.88
CA PRO A 64 3.90 3.04 22.78
C PRO A 64 3.08 2.60 21.56
N ARG A 65 2.14 3.44 21.11
CA ARG A 65 1.19 3.16 20.02
C ARG A 65 1.50 3.87 18.69
N VAL A 66 2.44 4.82 18.68
CA VAL A 66 2.85 5.54 17.48
C VAL A 66 4.38 5.54 17.44
N ARG A 67 4.97 4.78 16.52
CA ARG A 67 6.43 4.69 16.36
C ARG A 67 6.80 4.67 14.87
N PRO A 68 7.91 5.31 14.48
CA PRO A 68 8.45 5.17 13.13
C PRO A 68 8.89 3.72 12.85
N LEU A 69 8.67 3.26 11.63
CA LEU A 69 9.27 2.04 11.12
C LEU A 69 10.63 2.38 10.48
N PRO A 70 11.74 1.71 10.86
CA PRO A 70 13.03 1.97 10.24
C PRO A 70 13.03 1.56 8.76
N LEU A 71 13.74 2.32 7.94
CA LEU A 71 13.90 1.99 6.53
C LEU A 71 14.80 0.74 6.37
N PRO A 72 14.48 -0.15 5.42
CA PRO A 72 15.37 -1.25 5.08
C PRO A 72 16.70 -0.71 4.56
N ARG A 73 17.79 -1.37 4.91
CA ARG A 73 19.14 -1.04 4.44
C ARG A 73 19.59 -1.93 3.29
N ASP A 74 19.07 -3.16 3.28
CA ASP A 74 19.43 -4.20 2.33
C ASP A 74 18.15 -4.80 1.73
N PRO A 75 18.21 -5.33 0.50
CA PRO A 75 17.10 -6.07 -0.09
C PRO A 75 16.73 -7.32 0.73
N PRO A 76 15.44 -7.71 0.80
CA PRO A 76 15.04 -8.93 1.48
C PRO A 76 15.48 -10.17 0.70
N GLU A 77 15.80 -11.26 1.41
CA GLU A 77 16.10 -12.55 0.79
C GLU A 77 14.80 -13.25 0.32
N PRO A 78 14.79 -13.93 -0.84
CA PRO A 78 13.66 -14.73 -1.27
C PRO A 78 13.25 -15.78 -0.22
N GLY A 79 11.95 -15.89 0.06
CA GLY A 79 11.42 -16.80 1.07
C GLY A 79 11.37 -16.22 2.50
N SER A 80 11.81 -14.98 2.69
CA SER A 80 11.65 -14.26 3.97
C SER A 80 10.17 -14.15 4.36
N ALA A 81 9.87 -14.35 5.64
CA ALA A 81 8.53 -14.13 6.17
C ALA A 81 8.21 -12.62 6.20
N CYS A 82 7.06 -12.24 5.69
CA CYS A 82 6.57 -10.87 5.65
C CYS A 82 5.26 -10.73 6.43
N THR A 83 5.01 -9.55 6.98
CA THR A 83 3.74 -9.21 7.63
C THR A 83 3.13 -8.00 6.93
N VAL A 84 1.86 -8.11 6.55
CA VAL A 84 1.07 -7.02 5.97
C VAL A 84 -0.11 -6.76 6.89
N MET A 85 -0.46 -5.49 7.09
CA MET A 85 -1.53 -5.06 8.00
C MET A 85 -2.35 -3.96 7.32
N GLY A 86 -3.67 -3.94 7.57
CA GLY A 86 -4.58 -2.91 7.08
C GLY A 86 -6.04 -3.28 7.34
N TRP A 87 -6.94 -2.34 7.10
CA TRP A 87 -8.40 -2.52 7.22
C TRP A 87 -9.10 -2.72 5.86
N GLY A 88 -8.36 -3.17 4.84
CA GLY A 88 -8.93 -3.48 3.54
C GLY A 88 -9.81 -4.74 3.56
N SER A 89 -10.54 -4.98 2.46
CA SER A 89 -11.34 -6.20 2.31
C SER A 89 -10.49 -7.46 2.46
N THR A 90 -10.97 -8.42 3.23
CA THR A 90 -10.39 -9.77 3.34
C THR A 90 -11.08 -10.78 2.43
N SER A 91 -12.15 -10.38 1.73
CA SER A 91 -12.77 -11.17 0.66
C SER A 91 -12.24 -10.75 -0.71
N SER A 92 -11.99 -11.75 -1.56
CA SER A 92 -11.78 -11.52 -2.99
C SER A 92 -13.14 -11.22 -3.63
N PRO A 93 -13.20 -10.37 -4.68
CA PRO A 93 -14.32 -10.43 -5.61
C PRO A 93 -14.47 -11.88 -6.06
N GLU A 94 -15.70 -12.40 -6.02
CA GLU A 94 -16.03 -13.69 -6.62
C GLU A 94 -15.57 -13.62 -8.07
N GLY A 95 -14.59 -14.45 -8.42
CA GLY A 95 -14.27 -14.66 -9.82
C GLY A 95 -15.52 -15.25 -10.45
N THR A 96 -16.24 -14.48 -11.26
CA THR A 96 -17.22 -15.06 -12.17
C THR A 96 -16.42 -15.99 -13.07
N ASP A 97 -16.50 -17.27 -12.73
CA ASP A 97 -15.94 -18.38 -13.46
C ASP A 97 -16.37 -18.24 -14.93
N TRP A 98 -15.41 -18.29 -15.83
CA TRP A 98 -15.60 -18.17 -17.28
C TRP A 98 -16.09 -19.50 -17.86
N GLU A 99 -17.02 -20.15 -17.18
CA GLU A 99 -17.69 -21.38 -17.63
C GLU A 99 -18.59 -21.07 -18.83
N GLY A 100 -17.95 -20.94 -19.98
CA GLY A 100 -18.57 -20.63 -21.24
C GLY A 100 -17.50 -20.41 -22.30
N LEU A 101 -16.83 -21.49 -22.72
CA LEU A 101 -16.47 -21.83 -24.10
C LEU A 101 -15.43 -22.96 -24.14
N GLY A 102 -15.93 -24.20 -24.20
CA GLY A 102 -15.22 -25.41 -24.60
C GLY A 102 -16.20 -26.56 -24.45
N GLY A 103 -16.81 -27.13 -25.49
CA GLY A 103 -16.22 -27.52 -26.76
C GLY A 103 -15.87 -29.00 -26.69
N THR A 104 -16.88 -29.86 -26.81
CA THR A 104 -16.76 -31.25 -27.33
C THR A 104 -17.89 -31.48 -28.32
#